data_AF-A0A3B0RXD6-F1
#
_entry.id   AF-A0A3B0RXD6-F1
#
_cell.length_a   1.000
_cell.length_b   1.000
_cell.length_c   1.000
_cell.angle_alpha   90.00
_cell.angle_beta   90.00
_cell.angle_gamma   90.00
#
_symmetry.space_group_name_H-M   'P 1'
#
loop_
_entity.id
_entity.type
_entity.pdbx_description
1 polymer ?
#
loop_
_entity_poly.entity_id
_entity_poly.type
_entity_poly.pdbx_seq_one_letter_code
_entity_poly.pdbx_strand_id
1 'polypeptide(L)'
;MVEDYKPRYGTPSDVRTAAEIDEGLRAYMLSVYNYMASALVLTGLMAYVTANVPALYSLLYTFQSAPDGTVYLTGQTGLGLVVMFAPLALVFFLSFRINHMQASTAQMVFWIYAGLVGMAIASILFVYTGTSIAKTFFV
;
A
#
# COMPACT_ATOMS: atom_id res chain seq x y z
N MET A 1 25.83 -43.98 -52.86
CA MET A 1 26.06 -43.26 -51.59
C MET A 1 24.75 -42.60 -51.23
N VAL A 2 23.93 -43.26 -50.42
CA VAL A 2 22.63 -42.75 -49.98
C VAL A 2 22.86 -42.12 -48.63
N GLU A 3 22.73 -40.81 -48.52
CA GLU A 3 22.82 -40.12 -47.23
C GLU A 3 21.58 -40.49 -46.40
N ASP A 4 21.81 -41.18 -45.29
CA ASP A 4 20.82 -41.44 -44.25
C ASP A 4 20.30 -40.09 -43.73
N TYR A 5 19.13 -39.67 -44.22
CA TYR A 5 18.38 -38.58 -43.63
C TYR A 5 17.92 -39.02 -42.24
N LYS A 6 18.69 -38.66 -41.21
CA LYS A 6 18.26 -38.76 -39.81
C LYS A 6 17.35 -37.56 -39.51
N PRO A 7 16.03 -37.75 -39.35
CA PRO A 7 15.19 -36.68 -38.83
C PRO A 7 15.66 -36.44 -37.40
N ARG A 8 16.36 -35.34 -37.17
CA ARG A 8 16.53 -34.79 -35.83
C ARG A 8 15.13 -34.41 -35.34
N TYR A 9 14.49 -35.33 -34.65
CA TYR A 9 13.41 -34.99 -33.74
C TYR A 9 14.01 -34.00 -32.76
N GLY A 10 13.69 -32.71 -32.94
CA GLY A 10 13.92 -31.72 -31.93
C GLY A 10 13.22 -32.20 -30.68
N THR A 11 13.99 -32.47 -29.63
CA THR A 11 13.46 -32.63 -28.28
C THR A 11 12.45 -31.51 -28.05
N PRO A 12 11.19 -31.77 -27.67
CA PRO A 12 10.25 -30.70 -27.41
C PRO A 12 10.85 -29.85 -26.29
N SER A 13 11.40 -28.70 -26.68
CA SER A 13 11.87 -27.70 -25.74
C SER A 13 10.62 -27.12 -25.10
N ASP A 14 10.35 -27.53 -23.87
CA ASP A 14 9.60 -26.78 -22.86
C ASP A 14 8.24 -26.22 -23.32
N VAL A 15 7.37 -27.09 -23.84
CA VAL A 15 5.95 -26.73 -23.99
C VAL A 15 5.34 -26.81 -22.60
N ARG A 16 5.31 -25.68 -21.89
CA ARG A 16 4.59 -25.55 -20.61
C ARG A 16 3.15 -26.01 -20.82
N THR A 17 2.72 -26.97 -20.02
CA THR A 17 1.36 -27.52 -20.11
C THR A 17 0.37 -26.45 -19.65
N ALA A 18 -0.85 -26.43 -20.20
CA ALA A 18 -1.88 -25.47 -19.81
C ALA A 18 -2.12 -25.43 -18.27
N ALA A 19 -1.95 -26.56 -17.60
CA ALA A 19 -2.02 -26.67 -16.13
C ALA A 19 -0.88 -25.93 -15.41
N GLU A 20 0.36 -26.00 -15.92
CA GLU A 20 1.53 -25.32 -15.31
C GLU A 20 1.43 -23.79 -15.45
N ILE A 21 0.81 -23.31 -16.54
CA ILE A 21 0.53 -21.88 -16.75
C ILE A 21 -0.52 -21.39 -15.75
N ASP A 22 -1.58 -22.16 -15.50
CA ASP A 22 -2.64 -21.82 -14.54
C ASP A 22 -2.10 -21.76 -13.10
N GLU A 23 -1.29 -22.75 -12.70
CA GLU A 23 -0.62 -22.73 -11.39
C GLU A 23 0.30 -21.52 -11.22
N GLY A 24 1.06 -21.15 -12.25
CA GLY A 24 1.90 -19.96 -12.25
C GLY A 24 1.12 -18.66 -12.12
N LEU A 25 -0.01 -18.52 -12.84
CA LEU A 25 -0.88 -17.35 -12.76
C LEU A 25 -1.51 -17.23 -11.38
N ARG A 26 -2.00 -18.34 -10.81
CA ARG A 26 -2.56 -18.35 -9.46
C ARG A 26 -1.53 -17.94 -8.42
N ALA A 27 -0.31 -18.48 -8.50
CA ALA A 27 0.77 -18.14 -7.58
C ALA A 27 1.13 -16.64 -7.67
N TYR A 28 1.22 -16.10 -8.90
CA TYR A 28 1.44 -14.68 -9.14
C TYR A 28 0.33 -13.83 -8.52
N MET A 29 -0.94 -14.11 -8.81
CA MET A 29 -2.07 -13.36 -8.25
C MET A 29 -2.11 -13.42 -6.72
N LEU A 30 -1.85 -14.59 -6.13
CA LEU A 30 -1.78 -14.75 -4.68
C LEU A 30 -0.68 -13.87 -4.07
N SER A 31 0.48 -13.80 -4.71
CA SER A 31 1.57 -12.93 -4.28
C SER A 31 1.18 -11.45 -4.31
N VAL A 32 0.49 -11.01 -5.38
CA VAL A 32 0.00 -9.63 -5.51
C VAL A 32 -1.03 -9.33 -4.42
N TYR A 33 -1.96 -10.25 -4.15
CA TYR A 33 -2.94 -10.08 -3.09
C TYR A 33 -2.31 -10.02 -1.71
N ASN A 34 -1.34 -10.89 -1.40
CA ASN A 34 -0.61 -10.85 -0.14
C ASN A 34 0.14 -9.52 0.03
N TYR A 35 0.72 -9.00 -1.06
CA TYR A 35 1.42 -7.73 -1.05
C TYR A 35 0.48 -6.55 -0.77
N MET A 36 -0.66 -6.50 -1.47
CA MET A 36 -1.68 -5.46 -1.28
C MET A 36 -2.34 -5.55 0.11
N ALA A 37 -2.65 -6.75 0.58
CA ALA A 37 -3.20 -6.98 1.92
C ALA A 37 -2.21 -6.50 3.00
N SER A 38 -0.92 -6.80 2.85
CA SER A 38 0.13 -6.36 3.78
C SER A 38 0.26 -4.84 3.79
N ALA A 39 0.15 -4.18 2.64
CA ALA A 39 0.18 -2.72 2.53
C ALA A 39 -1.03 -2.06 3.20
N LEU A 40 -2.22 -2.66 3.06
CA LEU A 40 -3.43 -2.20 3.73
C LEU A 40 -3.32 -2.35 5.26
N VAL A 41 -2.77 -3.47 5.73
CA VAL A 41 -2.49 -3.68 7.16
C VAL A 41 -1.52 -2.61 7.67
N LEU A 42 -0.44 -2.32 6.95
CA LEU A 42 0.49 -1.26 7.31
C LEU A 42 -0.18 0.12 7.36
N THR A 43 -1.02 0.42 6.37
CA THR A 43 -1.79 1.67 6.31
C THR A 43 -2.67 1.82 7.57
N GLY A 44 -3.43 0.78 7.92
CA GLY A 44 -4.27 0.77 9.12
C GLY A 44 -3.46 0.88 10.41
N LEU A 45 -2.31 0.20 10.49
CA LEU A 45 -1.40 0.27 11.62
C LEU A 45 -0.85 1.69 11.81
N MET A 46 -0.41 2.34 10.73
CA MET A 46 0.11 3.71 10.79
C MET A 46 -0.98 4.70 11.20
N ALA A 47 -2.21 4.54 10.69
CA ALA A 47 -3.35 5.35 11.14
C ALA A 47 -3.61 5.17 12.64
N TYR A 48 -3.61 3.93 13.12
CA TYR A 48 -3.79 3.60 14.53
C TYR A 48 -2.68 4.20 15.41
N VAL A 49 -1.42 4.03 15.02
CA VAL A 49 -0.25 4.57 15.75
C VAL A 49 -0.32 6.10 15.80
N THR A 50 -0.61 6.77 14.68
CA THR A 50 -0.79 8.22 14.66
C THR A 50 -1.91 8.66 15.59
N ALA A 51 -3.03 7.93 15.63
CA ALA A 51 -4.16 8.30 16.47
C ALA A 51 -3.94 8.06 17.97
N ASN A 52 -3.07 7.13 18.35
CA ASN A 52 -2.87 6.71 19.74
C ASN A 52 -1.59 7.24 20.39
N VAL A 53 -0.63 7.77 19.61
CA VAL A 53 0.63 8.31 20.13
C VAL A 53 0.55 9.84 20.27
N PRO A 54 0.62 10.40 21.49
CA PRO A 54 0.52 11.85 21.73
C PRO A 54 1.47 12.71 20.93
N ALA A 55 2.72 12.27 20.81
CA ALA A 55 3.73 13.01 20.04
C ALA A 55 3.40 13.07 18.54
N LEU A 56 2.69 12.07 17.98
CA LEU A 56 2.36 12.04 16.56
C LEU A 56 1.11 12.85 16.25
N TYR A 57 0.01 12.65 16.99
CA TYR A 57 -1.20 13.40 16.68
C TYR A 57 -1.08 14.89 16.99
N SER A 58 -0.33 15.29 18.03
CA SER A 58 -0.09 16.71 18.30
C SER A 58 0.81 17.38 17.26
N LEU A 59 1.67 16.59 16.60
CA LEU A 59 2.53 17.08 15.54
C LEU A 59 1.78 17.25 14.22
N LEU A 60 0.81 16.39 13.93
CA LEU A 60 0.12 16.35 12.63
C LEU A 60 -1.26 17.02 12.65
N TYR A 61 -1.94 17.03 13.79
CA TYR A 61 -3.32 17.50 13.91
C TYR A 61 -3.47 18.58 14.98
N THR A 62 -4.44 19.46 14.78
CA THR A 62 -4.80 20.52 15.73
C THR A 62 -6.15 20.23 16.36
N PHE A 63 -6.22 20.41 17.67
CA PHE A 63 -7.42 20.16 18.47
C PHE A 63 -7.80 21.43 19.23
N GLN A 64 -9.10 21.64 19.40
CA GLN A 64 -9.64 22.70 20.25
C GLN A 64 -10.57 22.10 21.30
N SER A 65 -10.57 22.75 22.47
CA SER A 65 -11.45 22.40 23.58
C SER A 65 -12.62 23.37 23.60
N ALA A 66 -13.84 22.84 23.55
CA ALA A 66 -15.04 23.62 23.80
C ALA A 66 -15.18 23.96 25.29
N PRO A 67 -16.00 24.98 25.64
CA PRO A 67 -16.23 25.36 27.04
C PRO A 67 -16.83 24.26 27.91
N ASP A 68 -17.44 23.24 27.31
CA ASP A 68 -18.00 22.05 27.97
C ASP A 68 -16.95 20.96 28.28
N GLY A 69 -15.69 21.18 27.89
CA GLY A 69 -14.60 20.21 28.04
C GLY A 69 -14.46 19.22 26.89
N THR A 70 -15.31 19.28 25.87
CA THR A 70 -15.23 18.42 24.69
C THR A 70 -14.04 18.84 23.81
N VAL A 71 -13.19 17.89 23.43
CA VAL A 71 -12.07 18.12 22.50
C VAL A 71 -12.47 17.64 21.12
N TYR A 72 -12.33 18.50 20.12
CA TYR A 72 -12.61 18.16 18.73
C TYR A 72 -11.44 18.52 17.82
N LEU A 73 -11.33 17.77 16.72
CA LEU A 73 -10.36 18.01 15.66
C LEU A 73 -10.75 19.28 14.90
N THR A 74 -9.84 20.27 14.85
CA THR A 74 -10.05 21.53 14.11
C THR A 74 -9.36 21.52 12.75
N GLY A 75 -8.26 20.77 12.61
CA GLY A 75 -7.54 20.69 11.35
C GLY A 75 -6.20 19.97 11.44
N GLN A 76 -5.32 20.29 10.50
CA GLN A 76 -3.96 19.79 10.44
C GLN A 76 -2.96 20.90 10.76
N THR A 77 -1.81 20.54 11.30
CA THR A 77 -0.67 21.45 11.45
C THR A 77 0.00 21.69 10.10
N GLY A 78 0.97 22.61 10.03
CA GLY A 78 1.80 22.76 8.83
C GLY A 78 2.50 21.46 8.41
N LEU A 79 2.98 20.66 9.38
CA LEU A 79 3.56 19.34 9.10
C LEU A 79 2.49 18.31 8.70
N GLY A 80 1.30 18.37 9.29
CA GLY A 80 0.16 17.56 8.89
C GLY A 80 -0.21 17.76 7.41
N LEU A 81 -0.22 19.00 6.94
CA LEU A 81 -0.44 19.31 5.52
C LEU A 81 0.65 18.70 4.63
N VAL A 82 1.92 18.77 5.04
CA VAL A 82 3.02 18.11 4.30
C VAL A 82 2.79 16.61 4.20
N VAL A 83 2.42 15.95 5.30
CA VAL A 83 2.10 14.51 5.31
C VAL A 83 0.88 14.22 4.45
N MET A 84 -0.13 15.09 4.43
CA MET A 84 -1.33 14.94 3.60
C MET A 84 -1.01 15.00 2.10
N PHE A 85 -0.11 15.89 1.68
CA PHE A 85 0.29 16.02 0.27
C PHE A 85 1.45 15.09 -0.14
N ALA A 86 2.17 14.50 0.81
CA ALA A 86 3.30 13.63 0.52
C ALA A 86 2.94 12.40 -0.37
N PRO A 87 1.80 11.69 -0.17
CA PRO A 87 1.38 10.63 -1.07
C PRO A 87 1.25 11.09 -2.53
N LEU A 88 0.68 12.28 -2.75
CA LEU A 88 0.53 12.86 -4.09
C LEU A 88 1.90 13.17 -4.72
N ALA A 89 2.83 13.74 -3.94
CA ALA A 89 4.20 13.97 -4.39
C ALA A 89 4.91 12.66 -4.76
N LEU A 90 4.71 11.58 -4.00
CA LEU A 90 5.27 10.27 -4.32
C LEU A 90 4.68 9.67 -5.61
N VAL A 91 3.40 9.87 -5.87
CA VAL A 91 2.76 9.45 -7.13
C VAL A 91 3.40 10.17 -8.32
N PHE A 92 3.61 11.49 -8.23
CA PHE A 92 4.31 12.21 -9.30
C PHE A 92 5.75 11.75 -9.46
N PHE A 93 6.48 11.55 -8.36
CA PHE A 93 7.85 11.03 -8.40
C PHE A 93 7.93 9.66 -9.10
N LEU A 94 7.06 8.72 -8.72
CA LEU A 94 6.99 7.41 -9.38
C LEU A 94 6.62 7.56 -10.85
N SER A 95 5.65 8.40 -11.20
CA SER A 95 5.24 8.62 -12.59
C SER A 95 6.40 9.04 -13.49
N PHE A 96 7.30 9.88 -13.00
CA PHE A 96 8.47 10.33 -13.77
C PHE A 96 9.62 9.32 -13.79
N ARG A 97 9.79 8.53 -12.72
CA ARG A 97 11.00 7.73 -12.51
C ARG A 97 10.81 6.22 -12.69
N ILE A 98 9.58 5.71 -12.77
CA ILE A 98 9.30 4.27 -12.74
C ILE A 98 10.06 3.48 -13.81
N ASN A 99 10.21 4.02 -15.03
CA ASN A 99 10.91 3.36 -16.14
C ASN A 99 12.43 3.20 -15.91
N HIS A 100 13.00 3.91 -14.94
CA HIS A 100 14.43 3.93 -14.63
C HIS A 100 14.73 3.43 -13.20
N MET A 101 13.72 2.91 -12.50
CA MET A 101 13.87 2.43 -11.12
C MET A 101 14.06 0.92 -11.08
N GLN A 102 14.93 0.49 -10.17
CA GLN A 102 15.02 -0.91 -9.80
C GLN A 102 13.76 -1.31 -9.02
N ALA A 103 13.34 -2.57 -9.15
CA ALA A 103 12.15 -3.10 -8.51
C ALA A 103 12.15 -2.90 -6.98
N SER A 104 13.30 -3.09 -6.32
CA SER A 104 13.47 -2.89 -4.89
C SER A 104 13.20 -1.45 -4.44
N THR A 105 13.63 -0.47 -5.23
CA THR A 105 13.37 0.95 -4.94
C THR A 105 11.89 1.26 -5.08
N ALA A 106 11.22 0.74 -6.11
CA ALA A 106 9.79 0.93 -6.29
C ALA A 106 8.99 0.31 -5.13
N GLN A 107 9.39 -0.88 -4.66
CA GLN A 107 8.80 -1.51 -3.47
C GLN A 107 8.98 -0.66 -2.22
N MET A 108 10.18 -0.13 -1.95
CA MET A 108 10.42 0.74 -0.80
C MET A 108 9.55 2.00 -0.84
N VAL A 109 9.47 2.66 -2.00
CA VAL A 109 8.62 3.85 -2.17
C VAL A 109 7.15 3.51 -1.94
N PHE A 110 6.69 2.34 -2.39
CA PHE A 110 5.34 1.86 -2.14
C PHE A 110 5.05 1.67 -0.64
N TRP A 111 5.98 1.09 0.13
CA TRP A 111 5.81 0.93 1.58
C TRP A 111 5.76 2.28 2.31
N ILE A 112 6.60 3.24 1.90
CA ILE A 112 6.57 4.62 2.41
C ILE A 112 5.23 5.27 2.07
N TYR A 113 4.76 5.12 0.83
CA TYR A 113 3.46 5.61 0.40
C TYR A 113 2.31 5.05 1.24
N ALA A 114 2.27 3.73 1.45
CA ALA A 114 1.24 3.09 2.27
C ALA A 114 1.24 3.63 3.72
N GLY A 115 2.42 3.80 4.31
CA GLY A 115 2.53 4.39 5.65
C GLY A 115 2.06 5.84 5.71
N LEU A 116 2.45 6.67 4.73
CA LEU A 116 2.03 8.07 4.64
C LEU A 116 0.52 8.22 4.44
N VAL A 117 -0.08 7.37 3.62
CA VAL A 117 -1.55 7.35 3.45
C VAL A 117 -2.23 7.07 4.78
N GLY A 118 -1.74 6.09 5.55
CA GLY A 118 -2.27 5.77 6.87
C GLY A 118 -2.18 6.95 7.84
N MET A 119 -1.01 7.58 7.92
CA MET A 119 -0.82 8.77 8.76
C MET A 119 -1.68 9.96 8.31
N ALA A 120 -1.90 10.15 7.00
CA ALA A 120 -2.70 11.25 6.47
C ALA A 120 -4.20 11.11 6.81
N ILE A 121 -4.73 9.88 6.76
CA ILE A 121 -6.16 9.59 7.01
C ILE A 121 -6.49 9.23 8.46
N ALA A 122 -5.52 9.32 9.38
CA ALA A 122 -5.72 9.01 10.80
C ALA A 122 -6.81 9.89 11.45
N SER A 123 -7.13 11.05 10.87
CA SER A 123 -8.23 11.92 11.29
C SER A 123 -9.57 11.22 11.41
N ILE A 124 -9.83 10.19 10.60
CA ILE A 124 -11.05 9.39 10.65
C ILE A 124 -11.24 8.76 12.04
N LEU A 125 -10.16 8.33 12.69
CA LEU A 125 -10.20 7.70 14.02
C LEU A 125 -10.53 8.69 15.15
N PHE A 126 -10.33 9.99 14.92
CA PHE A 126 -10.73 11.04 15.88
C PHE A 126 -12.17 11.49 15.72
N VAL A 127 -12.74 11.35 14.52
CA VAL A 127 -14.08 11.84 14.19
C VAL A 127 -15.14 10.76 14.40
N TYR A 128 -14.82 9.49 14.12
CA TYR A 128 -15.78 8.39 14.19
C TYR A 128 -15.50 7.45 15.36
N THR A 129 -16.57 6.83 15.89
CA THR A 129 -16.43 5.82 16.93
C THR A 129 -15.86 4.51 16.38
N GLY A 130 -15.18 3.74 17.22
CA GLY A 130 -14.67 2.41 16.86
C GLY A 130 -15.77 1.47 16.34
N THR A 131 -16.98 1.55 16.89
CA THR A 131 -18.15 0.78 16.42
C THR A 131 -18.54 1.15 14.99
N SER A 132 -18.57 2.45 14.66
CA SER A 132 -18.87 2.92 13.31
C SER A 132 -17.83 2.42 12.31
N ILE A 133 -16.55 2.54 12.69
CA ILE A 133 -15.42 2.11 11.85
C ILE A 133 -15.48 0.59 11.62
N ALA A 134 -15.62 -0.21 12.69
CA ALA A 134 -15.67 -1.66 12.59
C ALA A 134 -16.83 -2.15 11.70
N LYS A 135 -18.00 -1.52 11.79
CA LYS A 135 -19.13 -1.85 10.92
C LYS A 135 -18.84 -1.59 9.44
N THR A 136 -18.12 -0.51 9.10
CA THR A 136 -17.80 -0.21 7.69
C THR A 136 -16.88 -1.23 7.05
N PHE A 137 -16.03 -1.92 7.82
CA PHE A 137 -15.01 -2.84 7.28
C PHE A 137 -15.32 -4.33 7.45
N PHE A 138 -16.15 -4.71 8.43
CA PHE A 138 -16.31 -6.12 8.81
C PHE A 138 -17.76 -6.66 8.75
N VAL A 139 -18.74 -5.83 8.38
CA VAL A 139 -20.17 -6.19 8.36
C VAL A 139 -20.76 -5.80 7.01
#